data_AF-A0A6L8LRG9-F1
#
_entry.id   AF-A0A6L8LRG9-F1
#
_cell.length_a   1.000
_cell.length_b   1.000
_cell.length_c   1.000
_cell.angle_alpha   90.00
_cell.angle_beta   90.00
_cell.angle_gamma   90.00
#
_symmetry.space_group_name_H-M   'P 1'
#
loop_
_entity.id
_entity.type
_entity.pdbx_description
1 polymer ?
#
loop_
_entity_poly.entity_id
_entity_poly.type
_entity_poly.pdbx_seq_one_letter_code
_entity_poly.pdbx_strand_id
1 'polypeptide(L)'
;MQVETRSGLKVIAIVEALKGFISFAVVLGIYAFPSKDLRQLAELLVQHFHLNPVHPISEMLIDLSRRVPQLNMSLLMMIAVLYTVVRWIEAYGLWNEFRWTEWLALISCAIYIPFEIYAAINHPSKVSITLLIINLGIIAYIARTLYSKPESNFAAQN
;
A
#
# COMPACT_ATOMS: atom_id res chain seq x y z
N MET A 1 25.41 -7.96 14.82
CA MET A 1 24.41 -6.96 14.35
C MET A 1 23.15 -7.61 13.74
N GLN A 2 22.65 -8.77 14.23
CA GLN A 2 21.42 -9.39 13.69
C GLN A 2 20.16 -9.07 14.49
N VAL A 3 20.28 -8.47 15.69
CA VAL A 3 19.13 -8.19 16.55
C VAL A 3 18.31 -6.99 16.04
N GLU A 4 18.97 -5.96 15.50
CA GLU A 4 18.26 -4.77 14.98
C GLU A 4 17.42 -5.08 13.74
N THR A 5 17.91 -5.95 12.85
CA THR A 5 17.21 -6.27 11.60
C THR A 5 15.90 -7.04 11.84
N ARG A 6 15.85 -7.89 12.86
CA ARG A 6 14.63 -8.60 13.25
C ARG A 6 13.58 -7.67 13.84
N SER A 7 14.01 -6.64 14.58
CA SER A 7 13.08 -5.68 15.18
C SER A 7 12.41 -4.80 14.12
N GLY A 8 13.16 -4.30 13.13
CA GLY A 8 12.57 -3.41 12.12
C GLY A 8 11.65 -4.12 11.12
N LEU A 9 11.91 -5.39 10.75
CA LEU A 9 10.99 -6.15 9.89
C LEU A 9 9.62 -6.34 10.54
N LYS A 10 9.58 -6.57 11.86
CA LYS A 10 8.31 -6.68 12.62
C LYS A 10 7.56 -5.36 12.69
N VAL A 11 8.26 -4.23 12.81
CA VAL A 11 7.62 -2.91 12.76
C VAL A 11 6.98 -2.67 11.39
N ILE A 12 7.69 -2.99 10.32
CA ILE A 12 7.16 -2.88 8.95
C ILE A 12 5.96 -3.84 8.77
N ALA A 13 6.06 -5.07 9.27
CA ALA A 13 4.95 -6.03 9.23
C ALA A 13 3.68 -5.50 9.89
N ILE A 14 3.79 -4.80 11.03
CA ILE A 14 2.64 -4.15 11.70
C ILE A 14 2.06 -3.04 10.81
N VAL A 15 2.91 -2.20 10.21
CA VAL A 15 2.47 -1.14 9.29
C VAL A 15 1.74 -1.72 8.08
N GLU A 16 2.26 -2.77 7.47
CA GLU A 16 1.63 -3.44 6.33
C GLU A 16 0.33 -4.15 6.72
N ALA A 17 0.27 -4.76 7.92
CA ALA A 17 -0.95 -5.34 8.44
C ALA A 17 -2.05 -4.28 8.64
N LEU A 18 -1.69 -3.12 9.21
CA LEU A 18 -2.62 -1.99 9.38
C LEU A 18 -3.14 -1.49 8.03
N LYS A 19 -2.28 -1.35 7.01
CA LYS A 19 -2.71 -1.02 5.65
C LYS A 19 -3.69 -2.08 5.10
N GLY A 20 -3.40 -3.36 5.32
CA GLY A 20 -4.30 -4.46 4.97
C GLY A 20 -5.67 -4.36 5.64
N PHE A 21 -5.72 -4.07 6.94
CA PHE A 21 -6.99 -3.87 7.65
C PHE A 21 -7.78 -2.65 7.15
N ILE A 22 -7.11 -1.53 6.86
CA ILE A 22 -7.76 -0.35 6.27
C ILE A 22 -8.36 -0.70 4.90
N SER A 23 -7.59 -1.38 4.05
CA SER A 23 -8.07 -1.85 2.75
C SER A 23 -9.26 -2.80 2.89
N PHE A 24 -9.19 -3.74 3.83
CA PHE A 24 -10.29 -4.65 4.10
C PHE A 24 -11.56 -3.93 4.56
N ALA A 25 -11.43 -2.92 5.44
CA ALA A 25 -12.56 -2.11 5.87
C ALA A 25 -13.20 -1.35 4.69
N VAL A 26 -12.40 -0.86 3.75
CA VAL A 26 -12.90 -0.22 2.51
C VAL A 26 -13.67 -1.24 1.66
N VAL A 27 -13.14 -2.45 1.46
CA VAL A 27 -13.82 -3.53 0.73
C VAL A 27 -15.15 -3.88 1.40
N LEU A 28 -15.16 -4.04 2.72
CA LEU A 28 -16.38 -4.32 3.49
C LEU A 28 -17.39 -3.19 3.38
N GLY A 29 -16.95 -1.93 3.44
CA GLY A 29 -17.83 -0.77 3.26
C GLY A 29 -18.47 -0.73 1.88
N ILE A 30 -17.69 -1.02 0.83
CA ILE A 30 -18.20 -1.13 -0.53
C ILE A 30 -19.22 -2.27 -0.67
N TYR A 31 -18.93 -3.42 -0.06
CA TYR A 31 -19.81 -4.58 -0.12
C TYR A 31 -21.11 -4.37 0.69
N ALA A 32 -21.02 -3.76 1.86
CA ALA A 32 -22.15 -3.50 2.75
C ALA A 32 -23.11 -2.41 2.23
N PHE A 33 -22.63 -1.49 1.40
CA PHE A 33 -23.43 -0.41 0.81
C PHE A 33 -23.42 -0.45 -0.73
N PRO A 34 -24.22 -1.32 -1.37
CA PRO A 34 -24.32 -1.37 -2.81
C PRO A 34 -24.93 -0.08 -3.41
N SER A 35 -24.05 0.70 -4.04
CA SER A 35 -24.32 1.52 -5.25
C SER A 35 -24.95 2.91 -5.13
N LYS A 36 -25.66 3.30 -4.07
CA LYS A 36 -26.16 4.69 -3.95
C LYS A 36 -25.35 5.57 -2.98
N ASP A 37 -24.71 4.97 -1.99
CA ASP A 37 -24.10 5.71 -0.87
C ASP A 37 -22.59 5.88 -0.99
N LEU A 38 -21.91 5.20 -1.92
CA LEU A 38 -20.44 5.34 -2.07
C LEU A 38 -20.03 6.74 -2.52
N ARG A 39 -20.87 7.41 -3.32
CA ARG A 39 -20.66 8.81 -3.70
C ARG A 39 -20.89 9.75 -2.52
N GLN A 40 -21.88 9.46 -1.68
CA GLN A 40 -22.18 10.21 -0.46
C GLN A 40 -21.17 9.96 0.66
N LEU A 41 -20.61 8.76 0.79
CA LEU A 41 -19.53 8.43 1.74
C LEU A 41 -18.21 9.07 1.30
N ALA A 42 -17.91 9.08 -0.01
CA ALA A 42 -16.80 9.86 -0.54
C ALA A 42 -16.98 11.37 -0.28
N GLU A 43 -18.18 11.91 -0.52
CA GLU A 43 -18.52 13.32 -0.25
C GLU A 43 -18.50 13.66 1.25
N LEU A 44 -18.98 12.77 2.14
CA LEU A 44 -18.96 12.95 3.60
C LEU A 44 -17.54 12.85 4.16
N LEU A 45 -16.71 11.92 3.70
CA LEU A 45 -15.30 11.85 4.11
C LEU A 45 -14.52 13.07 3.62
N VAL A 46 -14.82 13.59 2.43
CA VAL A 46 -14.22 14.83 1.89
C VAL A 46 -14.68 16.06 2.68
N GLN A 47 -15.97 16.16 3.02
CA GLN A 47 -16.53 17.30 3.78
C GLN A 47 -16.14 17.30 5.25
N HIS A 48 -16.10 16.13 5.91
CA HIS A 48 -15.88 16.07 7.36
C HIS A 48 -14.39 16.08 7.73
N PHE A 49 -13.52 15.55 6.87
CA PHE A 49 -12.08 15.52 7.15
C PHE A 49 -11.28 16.65 6.47
N HIS A 50 -11.89 17.54 5.67
CA HIS A 50 -11.13 18.49 4.83
C HIS A 50 -9.94 17.79 4.16
N LEU A 51 -10.14 16.54 3.73
CA LEU A 51 -9.18 15.83 2.89
C LEU A 51 -9.27 16.51 1.53
N ASN A 52 -8.55 17.62 1.41
CA ASN A 52 -8.18 18.23 0.16
C ASN A 52 -7.80 17.06 -0.77
N PRO A 53 -8.55 16.82 -1.87
CA PRO A 53 -8.64 15.55 -2.57
C PRO A 53 -7.27 14.90 -2.66
N VAL A 54 -7.08 13.85 -1.86
CA VAL A 54 -5.79 13.19 -1.73
C VAL A 54 -5.49 12.50 -3.05
N HIS A 55 -4.75 13.23 -3.87
CA HIS A 55 -3.85 12.77 -4.91
C HIS A 55 -4.44 12.25 -6.24
N PRO A 56 -3.62 12.28 -7.31
CA PRO A 56 -4.01 12.27 -8.74
C PRO A 56 -4.71 10.99 -9.19
N ILE A 57 -4.85 10.02 -8.30
CA ILE A 57 -5.66 8.84 -8.50
C ILE A 57 -7.12 9.24 -8.72
N SER A 58 -7.61 10.30 -8.07
CA SER A 58 -8.98 10.79 -8.29
C SER A 58 -9.15 11.44 -9.66
N GLU A 59 -8.23 12.29 -10.12
CA GLU A 59 -8.33 12.90 -11.46
C GLU A 59 -8.06 11.88 -12.57
N MET A 60 -7.13 10.95 -12.38
CA MET A 60 -6.89 9.86 -13.32
C MET A 60 -8.05 8.86 -13.34
N LEU A 61 -8.69 8.53 -12.21
CA LEU A 61 -9.91 7.72 -12.15
C LEU A 61 -11.11 8.45 -12.77
N ILE A 62 -11.23 9.77 -12.59
CA ILE A 62 -12.30 10.57 -13.17
C ILE A 62 -12.10 10.73 -14.69
N ASP A 63 -10.87 10.92 -15.16
CA ASP A 63 -10.59 11.04 -16.59
C ASP A 63 -10.61 9.67 -17.30
N LEU A 64 -10.21 8.59 -16.60
CA LEU A 64 -10.49 7.21 -17.03
C LEU A 64 -11.98 6.90 -17.03
N SER A 65 -12.78 7.42 -16.09
CA SER A 65 -14.24 7.20 -16.09
C SER A 65 -14.95 7.90 -17.26
N ARG A 66 -14.36 8.98 -17.80
CA ARG A 66 -14.86 9.65 -19.01
C ARG A 66 -14.48 8.92 -20.29
N ARG A 67 -13.37 8.17 -20.31
CA ARG A 67 -12.90 7.39 -21.48
C ARG A 67 -13.25 5.90 -21.44
N VAL A 68 -13.54 5.35 -20.27
CA VAL A 68 -13.88 3.94 -20.02
C VAL A 68 -15.19 3.93 -19.23
N PRO A 69 -16.35 3.98 -19.92
CA PRO A 69 -17.67 4.13 -19.28
C PRO A 69 -18.10 2.95 -18.39
N GLN A 70 -17.26 1.92 -18.24
CA GLN A 70 -17.59 0.66 -17.59
C GLN A 70 -16.40 0.14 -16.75
N LEU A 71 -15.86 0.96 -15.84
CA LEU A 71 -15.08 0.42 -14.74
C LEU A 71 -16.00 -0.48 -13.92
N ASN A 72 -15.99 -1.77 -14.24
CA ASN A 72 -16.83 -2.77 -13.62
C ASN A 72 -16.58 -2.74 -12.12
N MET A 73 -17.61 -2.38 -11.34
CA MET A 73 -17.52 -2.32 -9.88
C MET A 73 -17.06 -3.66 -9.28
N SER A 74 -17.40 -4.77 -9.94
CA SER A 74 -16.89 -6.11 -9.65
C SER A 74 -15.38 -6.24 -9.83
N LEU A 75 -14.79 -5.65 -10.88
CA LEU A 75 -13.34 -5.64 -11.11
C LEU A 75 -12.63 -4.82 -10.03
N LEU A 76 -13.17 -3.64 -9.68
CA LEU A 76 -12.61 -2.80 -8.61
C LEU A 76 -12.63 -3.51 -7.26
N MET A 77 -13.75 -4.16 -6.91
CA MET A 77 -13.84 -4.98 -5.71
C MET A 77 -12.83 -6.14 -5.74
N MET A 78 -12.70 -6.82 -6.88
CA MET A 78 -11.73 -7.92 -7.04
C MET A 78 -10.29 -7.43 -6.82
N ILE A 79 -9.91 -6.29 -7.39
CA ILE A 79 -8.58 -5.70 -7.20
C ILE A 79 -8.36 -5.30 -5.73
N ALA A 80 -9.35 -4.69 -5.07
CA ALA A 80 -9.24 -4.29 -3.67
C ALA A 80 -9.14 -5.49 -2.70
N VAL A 81 -9.88 -6.57 -2.97
CA VAL A 81 -9.73 -7.84 -2.24
C VAL A 81 -8.34 -8.43 -2.45
N LEU A 82 -7.89 -8.51 -3.71
CA LEU A 82 -6.57 -9.04 -4.04
C LEU A 82 -5.47 -8.24 -3.35
N TYR A 83 -5.57 -6.92 -3.38
CA TYR A 83 -4.65 -6.01 -2.70
C TYR A 83 -4.61 -6.27 -1.19
N THR A 84 -5.77 -6.43 -0.54
CA THR A 84 -5.87 -6.78 0.88
C THR A 84 -5.13 -8.07 1.20
N VAL A 85 -5.35 -9.12 0.41
CA VAL A 85 -4.69 -10.42 0.59
C VAL A 85 -3.18 -10.29 0.45
N VAL A 86 -2.69 -9.57 -0.56
CA VAL A 86 -1.26 -9.33 -0.76
C VAL A 86 -0.66 -8.62 0.46
N ARG A 87 -1.32 -7.62 1.04
CA ARG A 87 -0.83 -6.93 2.24
C ARG A 87 -0.72 -7.83 3.46
N TRP A 88 -1.67 -8.74 3.65
CA TRP A 88 -1.57 -9.72 4.73
C TRP A 88 -0.48 -10.75 4.48
N ILE A 89 -0.26 -11.17 3.23
CA ILE A 89 0.85 -12.05 2.86
C ILE A 89 2.20 -11.38 3.15
N GLU A 90 2.38 -10.12 2.76
CA GLU A 90 3.57 -9.33 3.05
C GLU A 90 3.79 -9.20 4.57
N ALA A 91 2.77 -8.79 5.31
CA ALA A 91 2.86 -8.63 6.76
C ALA A 91 3.23 -9.94 7.45
N TYR A 92 2.55 -11.04 7.09
CA TYR A 92 2.83 -12.36 7.65
C TYR A 92 4.25 -12.82 7.31
N GLY A 93 4.69 -12.65 6.06
CA GLY A 93 6.01 -13.07 5.65
C GLY A 93 7.13 -12.23 6.24
N LEU A 94 6.96 -10.91 6.33
CA LEU A 94 7.90 -10.01 7.00
C LEU A 94 8.02 -10.32 8.49
N TRP A 95 6.90 -10.67 9.15
CA TRP A 95 6.89 -11.12 10.54
C TRP A 95 7.69 -12.41 10.76
N ASN A 96 7.61 -13.34 9.79
CA ASN A 96 8.34 -14.61 9.79
C ASN A 96 9.71 -14.53 9.08
N GLU A 97 10.13 -13.34 8.64
CA GLU A 97 11.41 -13.09 7.96
C GLU A 97 11.62 -13.90 6.66
N PHE A 98 10.54 -14.18 5.92
CA PHE A 98 10.64 -14.87 4.62
C PHE A 98 11.24 -13.96 3.55
N ARG A 99 12.38 -14.36 3.00
CA ARG A 99 13.13 -13.57 2.00
C ARG A 99 12.33 -13.18 0.76
N TRP A 100 11.45 -14.05 0.27
CA TRP A 100 10.61 -13.72 -0.89
C TRP A 100 9.59 -12.62 -0.57
N THR A 101 9.12 -12.52 0.69
CA THR A 101 8.24 -11.43 1.12
C THR A 101 8.97 -10.12 1.37
N GLU A 102 10.25 -10.16 1.72
CA GLU A 102 11.11 -8.97 1.74
C GLU A 102 11.19 -8.37 0.32
N TRP A 103 11.41 -9.20 -0.71
CA TRP A 103 11.37 -8.76 -2.11
C TRP A 103 10.00 -8.26 -2.54
N LEU A 104 8.93 -8.97 -2.18
CA LEU A 104 7.56 -8.56 -2.47
C LEU A 104 7.27 -7.16 -1.90
N ALA A 105 7.57 -6.95 -0.61
CA ALA A 105 7.36 -5.67 0.07
C ALA A 105 8.22 -4.54 -0.55
N LEU A 106 9.45 -4.83 -0.97
CA LEU A 106 10.31 -3.87 -1.65
C LEU A 106 9.70 -3.41 -2.98
N ILE A 107 9.26 -4.36 -3.82
CA ILE A 107 8.65 -4.08 -5.12
C ILE A 107 7.34 -3.33 -4.93
N SER A 108 6.49 -3.78 -4.00
CA SER A 108 5.24 -3.11 -3.66
C SER A 108 5.49 -1.66 -3.26
N CYS A 109 6.44 -1.38 -2.37
CA CYS A 109 6.78 -0.02 -1.97
C CYS A 109 7.32 0.81 -3.15
N ALA A 110 8.18 0.24 -4.00
CA ALA A 110 8.74 0.92 -5.15
C ALA A 110 7.67 1.35 -6.19
N ILE A 111 6.60 0.56 -6.34
CA ILE A 111 5.46 0.91 -7.22
C ILE A 111 4.77 2.20 -6.76
N TYR A 112 4.75 2.53 -5.46
CA TYR A 112 4.14 3.78 -4.97
C TYR A 112 4.98 5.02 -5.28
N ILE A 113 6.30 4.90 -5.41
CA ILE A 113 7.21 6.04 -5.51
C ILE A 113 6.88 7.00 -6.67
N PRO A 114 6.61 6.56 -7.91
CA PRO A 114 6.25 7.48 -8.99
C PRO A 114 5.00 8.31 -8.67
N PHE A 115 4.00 7.69 -8.05
CA PHE A 115 2.76 8.35 -7.65
C PHE A 115 3.01 9.33 -6.50
N GLU A 116 3.83 8.96 -5.53
CA GLU A 116 4.18 9.80 -4.38
C GLU A 116 5.04 11.00 -4.75
N ILE A 117 5.96 10.83 -5.70
CA ILE A 117 6.75 11.93 -6.26
C ILE A 117 5.84 12.88 -7.03
N TYR A 118 4.98 12.36 -7.91
CA TYR A 118 4.01 13.19 -8.63
C TYR A 118 3.12 13.96 -7.66
N ALA A 119 2.62 13.27 -6.63
CA ALA A 119 1.81 13.81 -5.55
C ALA A 119 2.54 14.95 -4.81
N ALA A 120 3.80 14.74 -4.42
CA ALA A 120 4.59 15.71 -3.68
C ALA A 120 4.96 16.94 -4.53
N ILE A 121 5.16 16.77 -5.84
CA ILE A 121 5.51 17.87 -6.75
C ILE A 121 4.28 18.71 -7.11
N ASN A 122 3.19 18.06 -7.52
CA ASN A 122 2.01 18.76 -8.06
C ASN A 122 1.06 19.24 -6.96
N HIS A 123 0.99 18.52 -5.84
CA HIS A 123 0.11 18.84 -4.71
C HIS A 123 0.84 18.66 -3.37
N PRO A 124 1.89 19.45 -3.09
CA PRO A 124 2.68 19.32 -1.87
C PRO A 124 1.80 19.49 -0.64
N SER A 125 1.55 18.39 0.05
CA SER A 125 0.85 18.36 1.33
C SER A 125 1.73 17.69 2.37
N LYS A 126 1.51 18.03 3.66
CA LYS A 126 2.21 17.36 4.76
C LYS A 126 2.04 15.84 4.68
N VAL A 127 0.83 15.37 4.32
CA VAL A 127 0.51 13.95 4.15
C VAL A 127 1.32 13.33 3.01
N SER A 128 1.36 13.96 1.83
CA SER A 128 2.12 13.47 0.67
C SER A 128 3.60 13.28 0.99
N ILE A 129 4.19 14.29 1.64
CA ILE A 129 5.61 14.30 1.97
C ILE A 129 5.90 13.25 3.04
N THR A 130 5.04 13.13 4.06
CA THR A 130 5.18 12.10 5.10
C THR A 130 5.09 10.69 4.52
N LEU A 131 4.13 10.42 3.63
CA LEU A 131 4.00 9.10 2.99
C LEU A 131 5.24 8.74 2.16
N LEU A 132 5.72 9.68 1.35
CA LEU A 132 6.95 9.50 0.55
C LEU A 132 8.16 9.18 1.45
N ILE A 133 8.35 9.92 2.54
CA ILE A 133 9.45 9.69 3.48
C ILE A 133 9.33 8.30 4.12
N ILE A 134 8.14 7.90 4.54
CA ILE A 134 7.90 6.59 5.16
C ILE A 134 8.23 5.47 4.16
N ASN A 135 7.71 5.52 2.94
CA ASN A 135 7.95 4.48 1.94
C ASN A 135 9.42 4.43 1.51
N LEU A 136 10.09 5.58 1.35
CA LEU A 136 11.54 5.61 1.11
C LEU A 136 12.33 4.97 2.28
N GLY A 137 11.93 5.23 3.53
CA GLY A 137 12.53 4.62 4.71
C GLY A 137 12.36 3.09 4.72
N ILE A 138 11.16 2.59 4.41
CA ILE A 138 10.87 1.15 4.30
C ILE A 138 11.71 0.51 3.19
N ILE A 139 11.75 1.13 2.01
CA ILE A 139 12.55 0.65 0.86
C ILE A 139 14.02 0.56 1.25
N ALA A 140 14.59 1.62 1.82
CA ALA A 140 16.00 1.65 2.22
C ALA A 140 16.31 0.56 3.27
N TYR A 141 15.42 0.36 4.23
CA TYR A 141 15.57 -0.66 5.26
C TYR A 141 15.53 -2.09 4.69
N ILE A 142 14.53 -2.39 3.86
CA ILE A 142 14.37 -3.72 3.26
C ILE A 142 15.52 -4.00 2.29
N ALA A 143 15.89 -3.03 1.44
CA ALA A 143 17.03 -3.16 0.54
C ALA A 143 18.31 -3.47 1.31
N ARG A 144 18.60 -2.71 2.39
CA ARG A 144 19.76 -2.97 3.25
C ARG A 144 19.72 -4.37 3.87
N THR A 145 18.55 -4.83 4.29
CA THR A 145 18.34 -6.17 4.86
C THR A 145 18.63 -7.25 3.82
N LEU A 146 18.15 -7.09 2.59
CA LEU A 146 18.40 -8.00 1.48
C LEU A 146 19.88 -8.05 1.09
N TYR A 147 20.55 -6.89 0.98
CA TYR A 147 22.00 -6.83 0.70
C TYR A 147 22.84 -7.49 1.79
N SER A 148 22.41 -7.40 3.04
CA SER A 148 23.12 -7.99 4.19
C SER A 148 22.93 -9.51 4.29
N LYS A 149 21.93 -10.09 3.61
CA LYS A 149 21.66 -11.52 3.55
C LYS A 149 22.03 -12.03 2.14
N PRO A 150 23.29 -12.33 1.79
CA PRO A 150 23.59 -12.94 0.49
C PRO A 150 22.86 -14.29 0.32
N GLU A 151 22.51 -14.61 -0.92
CA GLU A 151 21.65 -15.74 -1.31
C GLU A 151 22.26 -17.13 -1.04
N SER A 152 23.56 -17.18 -0.69
CA SER A 152 24.33 -18.41 -0.50
C SER A 152 23.86 -19.33 0.63
N ASN A 153 22.95 -18.87 1.50
CA ASN A 153 22.38 -19.70 2.58
C ASN A 153 21.24 -20.61 2.12
N PHE A 154 20.74 -20.50 0.88
CA PHE A 154 19.72 -21.43 0.35
C PHE A 154 20.29 -22.81 -0.02
N ALA A 155 21.59 -22.90 -0.35
CA ALA A 155 22.22 -24.18 -0.72
C ALA A 155 22.77 -24.98 0.47
N ALA A 156 22.81 -24.39 1.67
CA ALA A 156 23.42 -25.00 2.85
C ALA A 156 22.40 -25.55 3.87
N GLN A 157 21.10 -25.48 3.57
CA GLN A 157 20.03 -25.84 4.50
C GLN A 157 19.00 -26.84 3.94
N ASN A 158 19.26 -27.40 2.75
CA ASN A 158 18.51 -28.53 2.17
C ASN A 158 19.39 -29.78 2.08
#